data_AF-A0A8J7N9W1-F1
#
_entry.id   AF-A0A8J7N9W1-F1
#
_cell.length_a   1.000
_cell.length_b   1.000
_cell.length_c   1.000
_cell.angle_alpha   90.00
_cell.angle_beta   90.00
_cell.angle_gamma   90.00
#
_symmetry.space_group_name_H-M   'P 1'
#
loop_
_entity.id
_entity.type
_entity.pdbx_description
1 polymer ?
#
loop_
_entity_poly.entity_id
_entity_poly.type
_entity_poly.pdbx_seq_one_letter_code
_entity_poly.pdbx_strand_id
1 'polypeptide(L)'
;KNDFNSALEIAQTVVAHERKVTGMINDLVDLAKKENDHASLEFLQWFVKEQVEEEASAEQLLKVVEMAGKNLLQAQNFIKRD
;
A
#
# COMPACT_ATOMS: atom_id res chain seq x y z
N LYS A 1 -2.30 14.08 7.73
CA LYS A 1 -3.07 13.75 8.96
C LYS A 1 -2.05 13.34 10.00
N ASN A 2 -1.99 14.03 11.14
CA ASN A 2 -0.92 13.84 12.11
C ASN A 2 -1.42 13.31 13.48
N ASP A 3 -2.74 13.21 13.66
CA ASP A 3 -3.37 12.67 14.86
C ASP A 3 -4.08 11.35 14.54
N PHE A 4 -3.80 10.33 15.35
CA PHE A 4 -4.39 8.99 15.23
C PHE A 4 -4.74 8.47 16.63
N ASN A 5 -5.90 7.81 16.74
CA ASN A 5 -6.42 7.30 18.01
C ASN A 5 -5.92 5.88 18.32
N SER A 6 -5.37 5.17 17.34
CA SER A 6 -4.83 3.81 17.52
C SER A 6 -3.87 3.39 16.41
N ALA A 7 -3.06 2.37 16.69
CA ALA A 7 -2.25 1.69 15.67
C ALA A 7 -3.10 1.07 14.56
N LEU A 8 -4.32 0.60 14.89
CA LEU A 8 -5.27 0.09 13.91
C LEU A 8 -5.70 1.18 12.91
N GLU A 9 -5.98 2.37 13.42
CA GLU A 9 -6.34 3.52 12.58
C GLU A 9 -5.18 3.91 11.64
N ILE A 10 -3.94 3.83 12.11
CA ILE A 10 -2.75 4.07 11.29
C ILE A 10 -2.66 3.01 10.18
N ALA A 11 -2.73 1.72 10.52
CA ALA A 11 -2.62 0.64 9.53
C ALA A 11 -3.74 0.71 8.46
N GLN A 12 -4.97 1.00 8.86
CA GLN A 12 -6.09 1.23 7.94
C GLN A 12 -5.84 2.45 7.05
N THR A 13 -5.25 3.51 7.59
CA THR A 13 -4.90 4.71 6.82
C THR A 13 -3.80 4.40 5.79
N VAL A 14 -2.82 3.55 6.13
CA VAL A 14 -1.76 3.11 5.21
C VAL A 14 -2.36 2.27 4.07
N VAL A 15 -3.19 1.27 4.37
CA VAL A 15 -3.88 0.48 3.32
C VAL A 15 -4.71 1.38 2.39
N ALA A 16 -5.44 2.34 2.95
CA ALA A 16 -6.21 3.29 2.15
C ALA A 16 -5.33 4.21 1.31
N HIS A 17 -4.13 4.56 1.80
CA HIS A 17 -3.16 5.34 1.05
C HIS A 17 -2.62 4.56 -0.15
N GLU A 18 -2.18 3.32 0.06
CA GLU A 18 -1.63 2.51 -1.02
C GLU A 18 -2.65 2.23 -2.11
N ARG A 19 -3.89 1.87 -1.75
CA ARG A 19 -4.97 1.72 -2.75
C ARG A 19 -5.24 2.99 -3.55
N LYS A 20 -5.09 4.16 -2.93
CA LYS A 20 -5.22 5.45 -3.62
C LYS A 20 -4.08 5.65 -4.61
N VAL A 21 -2.84 5.35 -4.21
CA VAL A 21 -1.66 5.45 -5.08
C VAL A 21 -1.78 4.49 -6.27
N THR A 22 -2.22 3.24 -6.03
CA THR A 22 -2.52 2.26 -7.09
C THR A 22 -3.57 2.77 -8.07
N GLY A 23 -4.66 3.38 -7.56
CA GLY A 23 -5.67 4.02 -8.42
C GLY A 23 -5.08 5.10 -9.32
N MET A 24 -4.24 5.98 -8.77
CA MET A 24 -3.57 7.03 -9.54
C MET A 24 -2.62 6.46 -10.60
N ILE A 25 -1.89 5.38 -10.29
CA ILE A 25 -1.00 4.72 -11.27
C ILE A 25 -1.82 4.07 -12.39
N ASN A 26 -2.94 3.44 -12.06
CA ASN A 26 -3.84 2.87 -13.07
C ASN A 26 -4.42 3.95 -13.99
N ASP A 27 -4.82 5.10 -13.45
CA ASP A 27 -5.29 6.24 -14.24
C ASP A 27 -4.22 6.72 -15.24
N LEU A 28 -2.95 6.78 -14.81
CA LEU A 28 -1.83 7.13 -15.68
C LEU A 28 -1.57 6.07 -16.76
N VAL A 29 -1.67 4.78 -16.42
CA VAL A 29 -1.53 3.67 -17.38
C VAL A 29 -2.62 3.74 -18.44
N ASP A 30 -3.86 3.98 -18.04
CA ASP A 30 -4.99 4.09 -18.96
C ASP A 30 -4.88 5.32 -19.85
N LEU A 31 -4.39 6.44 -19.31
CA LEU A 31 -4.09 7.64 -20.10
C LEU A 31 -2.98 7.36 -21.13
N ALA A 32 -1.87 6.74 -20.72
CA ALA A 32 -0.77 6.40 -21.63
C ALA A 32 -1.23 5.48 -22.77
N LYS A 33 -2.08 4.48 -22.47
CA LYS A 33 -2.70 3.63 -23.50
C LYS A 33 -3.58 4.42 -24.45
N LYS A 34 -4.44 5.30 -23.92
CA LYS A 34 -5.36 6.11 -24.72
C LYS A 34 -4.62 7.04 -25.69
N GLU A 35 -3.51 7.62 -25.26
CA GLU A 35 -2.68 8.52 -26.07
C GLU A 35 -1.68 7.76 -26.97
N ASN A 36 -1.64 6.43 -26.91
CA ASN A 36 -0.64 5.58 -27.57
C ASN A 36 0.81 5.97 -27.20
N ASP A 37 1.03 6.46 -25.99
CA ASP A 37 2.36 6.75 -25.46
C ASP A 37 3.00 5.47 -24.92
N HIS A 38 3.64 4.73 -25.83
CA HIS A 38 4.30 3.47 -25.51
C HIS A 38 5.47 3.63 -24.51
N ALA A 39 6.15 4.77 -24.53
CA ALA A 39 7.29 5.01 -23.64
C ALA A 39 6.83 5.20 -22.20
N SER A 40 5.80 6.03 -21.99
CA SER A 40 5.18 6.22 -20.66
C SER A 40 4.52 4.94 -20.17
N LEU A 41 3.87 4.17 -21.07
CA LEU A 41 3.26 2.90 -20.69
C LEU A 41 4.31 1.88 -20.18
N GLU A 42 5.44 1.76 -20.87
CA GLU A 42 6.56 0.88 -20.45
C GLU A 42 7.17 1.36 -19.12
N PHE A 43 7.41 2.67 -18.99
CA PHE A 43 7.91 3.28 -17.76
C PHE A 43 7.01 2.98 -16.55
N LEU A 44 5.68 3.10 -16.71
CA LEU A 44 4.70 2.88 -15.65
C LEU A 44 4.60 1.41 -15.21
N GLN A 45 5.04 0.44 -16.02
CA GLN A 45 4.95 -0.98 -15.65
C GLN A 45 5.76 -1.32 -14.40
N TRP A 46 6.86 -0.62 -14.14
CA TRP A 46 7.62 -0.81 -12.90
C TRP A 46 6.79 -0.41 -11.68
N PHE A 47 6.13 0.75 -11.73
CA PHE A 47 5.26 1.24 -10.65
C PHE A 47 4.06 0.34 -10.41
N VAL A 48 3.47 -0.20 -11.48
CA VAL A 48 2.37 -1.19 -11.35
C VAL A 48 2.84 -2.42 -10.57
N LYS A 49 4.03 -2.94 -10.86
CA LYS A 49 4.59 -4.09 -10.14
C LYS A 49 4.89 -3.74 -8.69
N GLU A 50 5.44 -2.56 -8.43
CA GLU A 50 5.75 -2.11 -7.08
C GLU A 50 4.49 -2.02 -6.21
N GLN A 51 3.39 -1.47 -6.75
CA GLN A 51 2.14 -1.38 -5.98
C GLN A 51 1.54 -2.73 -5.58
N VAL A 52 1.85 -3.82 -6.30
CA VAL A 52 1.44 -5.17 -5.88
C VAL A 52 2.12 -5.55 -4.56
N GLU A 53 3.41 -5.25 -4.43
CA GLU A 53 4.20 -5.55 -3.23
C GLU A 53 3.86 -4.58 -2.07
N GLU A 54 3.65 -3.30 -2.37
CA GLU A 54 3.28 -2.28 -1.39
C GLU A 54 1.88 -2.54 -0.80
N GLU A 55 0.89 -2.88 -1.63
CA GLU A 55 -0.44 -3.25 -1.12
C GLU A 55 -0.39 -4.54 -0.28
N ALA A 56 0.37 -5.54 -0.71
CA ALA A 56 0.54 -6.77 0.08
C ALA A 56 1.17 -6.49 1.46
N SER A 57 2.19 -5.63 1.48
CA SER A 57 2.87 -5.21 2.71
C SER A 57 1.94 -4.41 3.64
N ALA A 58 1.15 -3.49 3.10
CA ALA A 58 0.17 -2.73 3.85
C ALA A 58 -0.93 -3.63 4.46
N GLU A 59 -1.44 -4.59 3.69
CA GLU A 59 -2.42 -5.58 4.17
C GLU A 59 -1.84 -6.51 5.24
N GLN A 60 -0.57 -6.91 5.10
CA GLN A 60 0.13 -7.68 6.13
C GLN A 60 0.27 -6.88 7.44
N LEU A 61 0.65 -5.61 7.36
CA LEU A 61 0.72 -4.72 8.52
C LEU A 61 -0.64 -4.62 9.23
N LEU A 62 -1.73 -4.44 8.47
CA LEU A 62 -3.08 -4.38 9.03
C LEU A 62 -3.43 -5.67 9.78
N LYS A 63 -3.20 -6.84 9.17
CA LYS A 63 -3.45 -8.14 9.81
C LYS A 63 -2.67 -8.32 11.10
N VAL A 64 -1.38 -7.94 11.09
CA VAL A 64 -0.53 -8.04 12.29
C VAL A 64 -1.06 -7.15 13.41
N VAL A 65 -1.49 -5.93 13.09
CA VAL A 65 -2.05 -5.00 14.09
C VAL A 65 -3.40 -5.50 14.62
N GLU A 66 -4.26 -6.05 13.75
CA GLU A 66 -5.52 -6.67 14.16
C GLU A 66 -5.30 -7.87 15.10
N MET A 67 -4.34 -8.74 14.76
CA MET A 67 -3.99 -9.91 15.58
C MET A 67 -3.40 -9.52 16.95
N ALA A 68 -2.59 -8.46 16.99
CA ALA A 68 -1.97 -7.99 18.24
C ALA A 68 -2.97 -7.33 19.20
N GLY A 69 -4.10 -6.82 18.70
CA GLY A 69 -5.12 -6.15 19.50
C GLY A 69 -4.52 -5.02 20.36
N LYS A 70 -4.67 -5.09 21.69
CA LYS A 70 -4.06 -4.13 22.63
C LYS A 70 -2.59 -4.43 22.97
N ASN A 71 -2.08 -5.61 22.63
CA ASN A 71 -0.71 -6.03 22.96
C ASN A 71 0.22 -5.88 21.76
N LEU A 72 0.51 -4.62 21.40
CA LEU A 72 1.34 -4.25 20.25
C LEU A 72 2.78 -4.77 20.32
N LEU A 73 3.24 -5.25 21.49
CA LEU A 73 4.56 -5.87 21.60
C LEU A 73 4.65 -7.18 20.81
N GLN A 74 3.51 -7.88 20.62
CA GLN A 74 3.47 -9.06 19.77
C GLN A 74 3.58 -8.71 18.29
N ALA A 75 3.04 -7.56 17.85
CA ALA A 75 3.16 -7.08 16.47
C ALA A 75 4.62 -6.87 16.05
N GLN A 76 5.48 -6.35 16.93
CA GLN A 76 6.91 -6.16 16.64
C GLN A 76 7.64 -7.47 16.30
N ASN A 77 7.23 -8.58 16.88
CA ASN A 77 7.87 -9.89 16.62
C ASN A 77 7.47 -10.46 15.26
N PHE A 78 6.32 -10.07 14.71
CA PHE A 78 5.91 -10.45 13.37
C PHE A 78 6.54 -9.56 12.30
N ILE A 79 6.74 -8.27 12.58
CA ILE A 79 7.33 -7.31 11.63
C ILE A 79 8.85 -7.51 11.48
N LYS A 80 9.58 -7.92 12.53
CA LYS A 80 11.04 -8.11 12.48
C LYS A 80 11.51 -9.43 11.85
N ARG A 81 10.58 -10.26 11.36
CA ARG A 81 10.89 -11.62 10.91
C ARG A 81 11.18 -11.75 9.41
N ASP A 82 11.03 -10.66 8.68
CA ASP A 82 11.42 -10.48 7.26
C ASP A 82 12.66 -9.57 7.19
#